data_AF-A0A1H9K606-F1
#
_entry.id   AF-A0A1H9K606-F1
#
_cell.length_a   1.000
_cell.length_b   1.000
_cell.length_c   1.000
_cell.angle_alpha   90.00
_cell.angle_beta   90.00
_cell.angle_gamma   90.00
#
_symmetry.space_group_name_H-M   'P 1'
#
loop_
_entity.id
_entity.type
_entity.pdbx_description
1 polymer ?
#
loop_
_entity_poly.entity_id
_entity_poly.type
_entity_poly.pdbx_seq_one_letter_code
_entity_poly.pdbx_strand_id
1 'polypeptide(L)'
;MSYKLIIAAVCFLMFAHFNLKGQGNSDNLNLNKMLGTVDSTNMFQLDHSYVWCGSAVKGEDGQYYLFYSKWPHGKRSLTRDSMEYIFDGFKGWLKYSEIACAVSDKLNGPYKHFKDVLKGDSDTSRWDQFRMHNPQIRKFGGKYYLYYISNSFNKDYQLQGATPQWLHWMKYNSGQRIGVLIADSMDDLLTGKYVRSEQPIMGPNNAQTFEVAVNPSVTKGPDGNYYMIFKSRKPNVGNMTHWIATAKKPEGPFKMRSQVFTSAEMACEDPCICYDQDRKRFYAAVKYYSNSKKLVPQFGALALITSENGLDWKPARNPLISLRTLKVSNGEELALHNLERPFIVTDEKGIPTALFAAAATLDPSKTEAGAVAKEYNTFNISIPLIQPLKQKK
;
A
#
# COMPACT_ATOMS: atom_id res chain seq x y z
N MET A 1 77.61 -11.22 -38.40
CA MET A 1 76.90 -10.85 -37.16
C MET A 1 76.49 -9.39 -37.30
N SER A 2 75.47 -9.06 -38.09
CA SER A 2 74.04 -9.29 -37.92
C SER A 2 73.36 -8.25 -37.01
N TYR A 3 72.69 -7.33 -37.71
CA TYR A 3 71.52 -6.50 -37.37
C TYR A 3 71.66 -5.08 -36.75
N LYS A 4 71.28 -4.12 -37.62
CA LYS A 4 70.71 -2.79 -37.39
C LYS A 4 69.57 -2.80 -36.35
N LEU A 5 69.31 -1.66 -35.70
CA LEU A 5 67.92 -1.21 -35.47
C LEU A 5 67.79 0.32 -35.38
N ILE A 6 66.87 0.84 -36.20
CA ILE A 6 66.28 2.19 -36.24
C ILE A 6 65.04 2.18 -35.31
N ILE A 7 64.48 3.37 -34.98
CA ILE A 7 63.03 3.73 -34.82
C ILE A 7 62.89 4.65 -33.59
N ALA A 8 62.65 5.96 -33.70
CA ALA A 8 61.52 6.74 -34.29
C ALA A 8 60.19 6.58 -33.53
N ALA A 9 59.64 7.72 -33.08
CA ALA A 9 58.45 7.84 -32.25
C ALA A 9 57.18 7.23 -32.88
N VAL A 10 56.33 6.61 -32.06
CA VAL A 10 54.92 6.36 -32.39
C VAL A 10 54.05 6.64 -31.15
N CYS A 11 53.20 7.66 -31.28
CA CYS A 11 52.06 7.94 -30.42
C CYS A 11 51.08 6.78 -30.44
N PHE A 12 50.72 6.22 -29.28
CA PHE A 12 49.56 5.34 -29.15
C PHE A 12 48.41 6.09 -28.45
N LEU A 13 47.52 6.63 -29.27
CA LEU A 13 46.16 7.01 -28.90
C LEU A 13 45.37 5.72 -28.58
N MET A 14 45.17 5.41 -27.30
CA MET A 14 44.15 4.43 -26.92
C MET A 14 42.77 5.10 -27.00
N PHE A 15 42.12 4.96 -28.14
CA PHE A 15 40.68 5.10 -28.25
C PHE A 15 40.02 3.93 -27.51
N ALA A 16 39.80 4.08 -26.20
CA ALA A 16 38.82 3.27 -25.49
C ALA A 16 37.44 3.65 -26.04
N HIS A 17 36.97 2.88 -27.01
CA HIS A 17 35.56 2.88 -27.42
C HIS A 17 34.73 2.39 -26.23
N PHE A 18 34.33 3.31 -25.36
CA PHE A 18 33.17 3.10 -24.52
C PHE A 18 31.99 2.92 -25.46
N ASN A 19 31.64 1.66 -25.72
CA ASN A 19 30.31 1.27 -26.15
C ASN A 19 29.35 1.64 -25.01
N LEU A 20 29.00 2.92 -24.91
CA LEU A 20 27.71 3.35 -24.40
C LEU A 20 26.66 2.86 -25.41
N LYS A 21 26.40 1.54 -25.39
CA LYS A 21 25.08 1.06 -25.77
C LYS A 21 24.14 1.86 -24.88
N GLY A 22 23.42 2.81 -25.47
CA GLY A 22 22.39 3.56 -24.78
C GLY A 22 21.49 2.56 -24.07
N GLN A 23 21.67 2.42 -22.75
CA GLN A 23 20.68 1.78 -21.91
C GLN A 23 19.47 2.70 -22.03
N GLY A 24 18.53 2.32 -22.91
CA GLY A 24 17.23 2.96 -22.94
C GLY A 24 16.73 3.05 -21.50
N ASN A 25 16.22 4.22 -21.12
CA ASN A 25 15.74 4.50 -19.76
C ASN A 25 14.96 3.29 -19.20
N SER A 26 15.48 2.66 -18.13
CA SER A 26 14.86 1.47 -17.53
C SER A 26 13.51 1.77 -16.89
N ASP A 27 13.18 3.05 -16.72
CA ASP A 27 11.85 3.52 -16.34
C ASP A 27 10.87 3.42 -17.51
N ASN A 28 10.40 2.19 -17.77
CA ASN A 28 9.50 1.91 -18.88
C ASN A 28 8.26 1.09 -18.48
N LEU A 29 8.06 0.83 -17.18
CA LEU A 29 6.85 0.18 -16.69
C LEU A 29 5.63 1.07 -17.02
N ASN A 30 4.59 0.47 -17.58
CA ASN A 30 3.33 1.15 -17.90
C ASN A 30 2.16 0.29 -17.43
N LEU A 31 1.80 0.44 -16.15
CA LEU A 31 0.70 -0.33 -15.56
C LEU A 31 -0.64 -0.01 -16.21
N ASN A 32 -0.87 1.23 -16.66
CA ASN A 32 -2.11 1.62 -17.33
C ASN A 32 -2.38 0.79 -18.60
N LYS A 33 -1.35 0.52 -19.40
CA LYS A 33 -1.45 -0.36 -20.58
C LYS A 33 -1.57 -1.84 -20.24
N MET A 34 -1.25 -2.23 -19.01
CA MET A 34 -1.33 -3.62 -18.55
C MET A 34 -2.67 -3.94 -17.90
N LEU A 35 -3.49 -2.96 -17.52
CA LEU A 35 -4.80 -3.21 -16.91
C LEU A 35 -5.69 -4.06 -17.84
N GLY A 36 -6.02 -5.27 -17.39
CA GLY A 36 -7.03 -6.10 -18.02
C GLY A 36 -8.46 -5.67 -17.66
N THR A 37 -9.43 -6.42 -18.15
CA THR A 37 -10.84 -6.23 -17.82
C THR A 37 -11.20 -6.92 -16.50
N VAL A 38 -12.27 -6.45 -15.87
CA VAL A 38 -12.85 -7.04 -14.66
C VAL A 38 -14.30 -7.46 -14.86
N ASP A 39 -14.78 -8.36 -14.01
CA ASP A 39 -16.20 -8.70 -13.84
C ASP A 39 -16.53 -8.93 -12.35
N SER A 40 -17.74 -9.43 -12.07
CA SER A 40 -18.19 -9.66 -10.70
C SER A 40 -17.34 -10.67 -9.93
N THR A 41 -16.63 -11.58 -10.60
CA THR A 41 -15.72 -12.54 -9.96
C THR A 41 -14.45 -11.88 -9.43
N ASN A 42 -14.11 -10.69 -9.92
CA ASN A 42 -12.98 -9.91 -9.43
C ASN A 42 -13.30 -9.08 -8.19
N MET A 43 -14.58 -8.97 -7.82
CA MET A 43 -15.08 -8.11 -6.74
C MET A 43 -15.32 -8.93 -5.48
N PHE A 44 -14.62 -8.60 -4.40
CA PHE A 44 -14.83 -9.18 -3.08
C PHE A 44 -15.51 -8.18 -2.16
N GLN A 45 -16.71 -8.54 -1.67
CA GLN A 45 -17.55 -7.72 -0.77
C GLN A 45 -18.21 -8.60 0.31
N LEU A 46 -18.70 -7.96 1.37
CA LEU A 46 -19.48 -8.60 2.43
C LEU A 46 -20.81 -7.89 2.64
N ASP A 47 -21.86 -8.64 2.97
CA ASP A 47 -23.23 -8.09 3.08
C ASP A 47 -23.43 -7.20 4.31
N HIS A 48 -22.70 -7.47 5.40
CA HIS A 48 -22.89 -6.79 6.69
C HIS A 48 -21.64 -6.04 7.18
N SER A 49 -20.67 -5.82 6.29
CA SER A 49 -19.42 -5.15 6.63
C SER A 49 -18.87 -4.38 5.46
N TYR A 50 -18.30 -3.22 5.75
CA TYR A 50 -17.37 -2.60 4.83
C TYR A 50 -16.13 -3.48 4.73
N VAL A 51 -15.54 -3.58 3.53
CA VAL A 51 -14.25 -4.23 3.28
C VAL A 51 -13.34 -3.27 2.55
N TRP A 52 -12.08 -3.19 2.97
CA TRP A 52 -11.12 -2.23 2.43
C TRP A 52 -9.71 -2.84 2.48
N CYS A 53 -8.74 -2.21 1.82
CA CYS A 53 -7.30 -2.47 2.00
C CYS A 53 -6.82 -3.89 1.71
N GLY A 54 -7.34 -4.53 0.66
CA GLY A 54 -6.96 -5.87 0.27
C GLY A 54 -5.49 -5.99 -0.14
N SER A 55 -4.77 -6.95 0.43
CA SER A 55 -3.47 -7.41 -0.03
C SER A 55 -3.43 -8.93 -0.15
N ALA A 56 -2.96 -9.43 -1.29
CA ALA A 56 -2.99 -10.85 -1.63
C ALA A 56 -1.60 -11.49 -1.61
N VAL A 57 -1.54 -12.77 -1.22
CA VAL A 57 -0.34 -13.59 -1.31
C VAL A 57 -0.70 -15.04 -1.66
N LYS A 58 0.20 -15.74 -2.33
CA LYS A 58 0.06 -17.18 -2.56
C LYS A 58 0.54 -17.98 -1.34
N GLY A 59 -0.27 -18.92 -0.87
CA GLY A 59 0.08 -19.89 0.15
C GLY A 59 0.99 -21.00 -0.39
N GLU A 60 1.65 -21.72 0.51
CA GLU A 60 2.39 -22.95 0.21
C GLU A 60 1.52 -24.06 -0.38
N ASP A 61 0.21 -24.05 -0.09
CA ASP A 61 -0.80 -24.96 -0.61
C ASP A 61 -1.26 -24.61 -2.04
N GLY A 62 -0.76 -23.51 -2.61
CA GLY A 62 -1.11 -23.04 -3.94
C GLY A 62 -2.33 -22.12 -4.00
N GLN A 63 -3.07 -21.95 -2.90
CA GLN A 63 -4.22 -21.04 -2.83
C GLN A 63 -3.77 -19.59 -2.72
N TYR A 64 -4.67 -18.66 -3.03
CA TYR A 64 -4.45 -17.22 -2.87
C TYR A 64 -5.24 -16.71 -1.67
N TYR A 65 -4.53 -16.02 -0.78
CA TYR A 65 -5.05 -15.47 0.46
C TYR A 65 -5.09 -13.94 0.36
N LEU A 66 -6.27 -13.36 0.45
CA LEU A 66 -6.53 -11.93 0.49
C LEU A 66 -6.72 -11.51 1.95
N PHE A 67 -5.77 -10.78 2.52
CA PHE A 67 -5.93 -10.11 3.81
C PHE A 67 -6.53 -8.74 3.60
N TYR A 68 -7.56 -8.39 4.36
CA TYR A 68 -8.30 -7.14 4.18
C TYR A 68 -8.83 -6.61 5.52
N SER A 69 -9.04 -5.30 5.58
CA SER A 69 -9.77 -4.68 6.68
C SER A 69 -11.27 -4.94 6.54
N LYS A 70 -11.96 -5.30 7.61
CA LYS A 70 -13.43 -5.27 7.67
C LYS A 70 -13.93 -4.53 8.91
N TRP A 71 -15.09 -3.88 8.82
CA TRP A 71 -15.80 -3.37 9.99
C TRP A 71 -17.31 -3.32 9.73
N PRO A 72 -18.17 -3.44 10.75
CA PRO A 72 -19.60 -3.57 10.54
C PRO A 72 -20.19 -2.30 9.90
N HIS A 73 -21.32 -2.45 9.20
CA HIS A 73 -22.13 -1.31 8.77
C HIS A 73 -22.83 -0.62 9.96
N GLY A 74 -23.43 0.53 9.67
CA GLY A 74 -24.36 1.22 10.57
C GLY A 74 -23.83 1.64 11.94
N LYS A 75 -24.77 1.74 12.88
CA LYS A 75 -24.53 2.23 14.24
C LYS A 75 -23.75 1.25 15.09
N ARG A 76 -22.91 1.77 15.97
CA ARG A 76 -22.14 0.97 16.92
C ARG A 76 -22.96 0.67 18.17
N SER A 77 -23.05 -0.60 18.52
CA SER A 77 -23.75 -1.07 19.72
C SER A 77 -22.94 -0.88 21.01
N LEU A 78 -21.63 -0.65 20.89
CA LEU A 78 -20.71 -0.57 22.02
C LEU A 78 -20.67 0.85 22.59
N THR A 79 -21.23 1.08 23.77
CA THR A 79 -21.21 2.39 24.46
C THR A 79 -19.92 2.65 25.24
N ARG A 80 -18.75 2.40 24.63
CA ARG A 80 -17.45 2.48 25.32
C ARG A 80 -17.04 3.91 25.63
N ASP A 81 -17.58 4.89 24.91
CA ASP A 81 -17.47 6.30 25.24
C ASP A 81 -18.73 7.09 24.83
N SER A 82 -18.91 8.30 25.39
CA SER A 82 -20.10 9.13 25.18
C SER A 82 -20.23 9.75 23.79
N MET A 83 -19.20 9.60 22.94
CA MET A 83 -19.15 10.14 21.59
C MET A 83 -19.10 9.03 20.53
N GLU A 84 -19.54 7.83 20.87
CA GLU A 84 -19.43 6.66 19.98
C GLU A 84 -20.07 6.88 18.60
N TYR A 85 -21.14 7.67 18.54
CA TYR A 85 -21.86 7.99 17.32
C TYR A 85 -20.98 8.61 16.22
N ILE A 86 -19.82 9.22 16.56
CA ILE A 86 -18.90 9.77 15.54
C ILE A 86 -18.18 8.68 14.73
N PHE A 87 -18.23 7.43 15.19
CA PHE A 87 -17.65 6.23 14.56
C PHE A 87 -18.71 5.34 13.90
N ASP A 88 -19.94 5.84 13.75
CA ASP A 88 -20.99 5.14 13.00
C ASP A 88 -20.65 5.06 11.50
N GLY A 89 -21.14 4.00 10.85
CA GLY A 89 -20.99 3.80 9.42
C GLY A 89 -19.53 3.68 8.97
N PHE A 90 -19.21 4.27 7.81
CA PHE A 90 -17.90 4.14 7.18
C PHE A 90 -16.75 4.66 8.06
N LYS A 91 -17.00 5.67 8.90
CA LYS A 91 -16.01 6.24 9.84
C LYS A 91 -15.56 5.28 10.94
N GLY A 92 -16.31 4.19 11.16
CA GLY A 92 -15.98 3.18 12.15
C GLY A 92 -14.65 2.48 11.95
N TRP A 93 -14.02 2.62 10.78
CA TRP A 93 -12.70 2.06 10.52
C TRP A 93 -11.67 2.45 11.60
N LEU A 94 -11.78 3.65 12.19
CA LEU A 94 -10.80 4.18 13.15
C LEU A 94 -10.80 3.43 14.50
N LYS A 95 -11.88 2.71 14.82
CA LYS A 95 -12.04 2.04 16.13
C LYS A 95 -12.44 0.56 16.02
N TYR A 96 -13.07 0.16 14.91
CA TYR A 96 -13.74 -1.14 14.78
C TYR A 96 -13.27 -1.99 13.61
N SER A 97 -12.23 -1.57 12.90
CA SER A 97 -11.64 -2.44 11.89
C SER A 97 -10.95 -3.64 12.52
N GLU A 98 -11.15 -4.78 11.88
CA GLU A 98 -10.46 -6.03 12.10
C GLU A 98 -9.77 -6.43 10.80
N ILE A 99 -8.74 -7.27 10.90
CA ILE A 99 -8.14 -7.92 9.74
C ILE A 99 -8.74 -9.31 9.59
N ALA A 100 -9.27 -9.58 8.41
CA ALA A 100 -9.80 -10.87 8.02
C ALA A 100 -9.06 -11.40 6.79
N CYS A 101 -9.28 -12.68 6.49
CA CYS A 101 -8.73 -13.36 5.32
C CYS A 101 -9.86 -13.96 4.47
N ALA A 102 -9.71 -13.83 3.16
CA ALA A 102 -10.51 -14.49 2.14
C ALA A 102 -9.60 -15.36 1.26
N VAL A 103 -10.14 -16.41 0.66
CA VAL A 103 -9.36 -17.41 -0.10
C VAL A 103 -9.95 -17.58 -1.50
N SER A 104 -9.07 -17.85 -2.47
CA SER A 104 -9.43 -18.21 -3.85
C SER A 104 -8.41 -19.18 -4.44
N ASP A 105 -8.85 -20.05 -5.35
CA ASP A 105 -7.97 -20.89 -6.17
C ASP A 105 -7.22 -20.08 -7.24
N LYS A 106 -7.68 -18.86 -7.53
CA LYS A 106 -7.14 -17.99 -8.59
C LYS A 106 -6.76 -16.64 -8.01
N LEU A 107 -5.64 -16.08 -8.49
CA LEU A 107 -5.16 -14.77 -8.05
C LEU A 107 -6.22 -13.68 -8.18
N ASN A 108 -6.97 -13.68 -9.27
CA ASN A 108 -7.97 -12.64 -9.55
C ASN A 108 -9.38 -12.97 -9.02
N GLY A 109 -9.51 -13.96 -8.14
CA GLY A 109 -10.78 -14.36 -7.56
C GLY A 109 -11.56 -15.40 -8.40
N PRO A 110 -12.79 -15.73 -7.99
CA PRO A 110 -13.53 -15.11 -6.88
C PRO A 110 -12.96 -15.48 -5.51
N TYR A 111 -12.86 -14.48 -4.63
CA TYR A 111 -12.48 -14.66 -3.23
C TYR A 111 -13.72 -14.91 -2.38
N LYS A 112 -13.59 -15.79 -1.38
CA LYS A 112 -14.64 -16.04 -0.38
C LYS A 112 -14.06 -15.81 1.01
N HIS A 113 -14.84 -15.17 1.89
CA HIS A 113 -14.43 -14.99 3.28
C HIS A 113 -14.10 -16.35 3.89
N PHE A 114 -12.96 -16.41 4.58
CA PHE A 114 -12.49 -17.63 5.23
C PHE A 114 -12.57 -17.48 6.75
N LYS A 115 -11.90 -16.47 7.32
CA LYS A 115 -11.95 -16.20 8.76
C LYS A 115 -11.45 -14.81 9.14
N ASP A 116 -11.74 -14.43 10.37
CA ASP A 116 -11.13 -13.28 11.04
C ASP A 116 -9.76 -13.69 11.62
N VAL A 117 -8.77 -12.79 11.52
CA VAL A 117 -7.36 -13.08 11.82
C VAL A 117 -6.84 -12.26 13.01
N LEU A 118 -7.14 -10.96 13.03
CA LEU A 118 -6.64 -10.05 14.06
C LEU A 118 -7.68 -8.96 14.36
N LYS A 119 -7.97 -8.77 15.64
CA LYS A 119 -8.84 -7.69 16.16
C LYS A 119 -8.22 -7.04 17.38
N GLY A 120 -8.64 -5.81 17.68
CA GLY A 120 -8.30 -5.18 18.95
C GLY A 120 -8.95 -5.93 20.12
N ASP A 121 -8.21 -6.05 21.21
CA ASP A 121 -8.66 -6.68 22.46
C ASP A 121 -9.12 -5.65 23.49
N SER A 122 -8.98 -4.35 23.20
CA SER A 122 -9.31 -3.23 24.09
C SER A 122 -8.40 -3.10 25.31
N ASP A 123 -7.30 -3.86 25.36
CA ASP A 123 -6.32 -3.80 26.43
C ASP A 123 -5.64 -2.41 26.44
N THR A 124 -5.87 -1.65 27.51
CA THR A 124 -5.36 -0.28 27.67
C THR A 124 -3.84 -0.22 27.82
N SER A 125 -3.18 -1.35 28.10
CA SER A 125 -1.72 -1.42 28.17
C SER A 125 -1.06 -1.54 26.78
N ARG A 126 -1.84 -1.87 25.74
CA ARG A 126 -1.33 -2.11 24.39
C ARG A 126 -1.37 -0.84 23.54
N TRP A 127 -0.33 -0.68 22.72
CA TRP A 127 -0.30 0.39 21.71
C TRP A 127 -1.32 0.16 20.59
N ASP A 128 -1.69 -1.11 20.35
CA ASP A 128 -2.61 -1.57 19.31
C ASP A 128 -3.97 -2.00 19.87
N GLN A 129 -4.56 -1.11 20.67
CA GLN A 129 -5.74 -1.36 21.49
C GLN A 129 -7.05 -1.53 20.70
N PHE A 130 -7.33 -0.65 19.73
CA PHE A 130 -8.67 -0.54 19.15
C PHE A 130 -8.81 -1.25 17.80
N ARG A 131 -8.26 -0.68 16.72
CA ARG A 131 -8.47 -1.22 15.36
C ARG A 131 -7.28 -1.99 14.81
N MET A 132 -7.54 -2.94 13.93
CA MET A 132 -6.54 -3.58 13.07
C MET A 132 -6.93 -3.26 11.63
N HIS A 133 -6.10 -2.52 10.92
CA HIS A 133 -6.48 -1.97 9.62
C HIS A 133 -5.28 -1.88 8.68
N ASN A 134 -5.57 -1.70 7.39
CA ASN A 134 -4.58 -1.51 6.33
C ASN A 134 -3.56 -2.65 6.24
N PRO A 135 -4.00 -3.93 6.22
CA PRO A 135 -3.07 -5.05 6.12
C PRO A 135 -2.25 -4.96 4.82
N GLN A 136 -0.96 -5.23 4.92
CA GLN A 136 -0.07 -5.50 3.80
C GLN A 136 0.67 -6.81 4.07
N ILE A 137 0.33 -7.86 3.32
CA ILE A 137 1.00 -9.15 3.40
C ILE A 137 2.20 -9.23 2.44
N ARG A 138 3.33 -9.73 2.93
CA ARG A 138 4.53 -10.05 2.14
C ARG A 138 5.12 -11.39 2.58
N LYS A 139 5.73 -12.11 1.64
CA LYS A 139 6.53 -13.30 1.92
C LYS A 139 8.01 -12.96 1.76
N PHE A 140 8.80 -13.11 2.81
CA PHE A 140 10.24 -12.85 2.79
C PHE A 140 10.99 -14.01 3.43
N GLY A 141 11.94 -14.61 2.70
CA GLY A 141 12.77 -15.70 3.24
C GLY A 141 11.94 -16.88 3.76
N GLY A 142 10.86 -17.24 3.05
CA GLY A 142 9.96 -18.35 3.43
C GLY A 142 8.86 -17.99 4.43
N LYS A 143 9.03 -16.94 5.24
CA LYS A 143 8.06 -16.51 6.27
C LYS A 143 7.07 -15.46 5.74
N TYR A 144 5.93 -15.35 6.39
CA TYR A 144 4.87 -14.38 6.12
C TYR A 144 4.95 -13.19 7.09
N TYR A 145 4.84 -11.98 6.56
CA TYR A 145 4.86 -10.72 7.30
C TYR A 145 3.61 -9.93 6.97
N LEU A 146 2.70 -9.79 7.93
CA LEU A 146 1.48 -9.00 7.80
C LEU A 146 1.68 -7.67 8.53
N TYR A 147 2.04 -6.63 7.77
CA TYR A 147 2.13 -5.28 8.31
C TYR A 147 0.74 -4.70 8.44
N TYR A 148 0.48 -3.98 9.51
CA TYR A 148 -0.82 -3.34 9.75
C TYR A 148 -0.62 -2.04 10.51
N ILE A 149 -1.69 -1.24 10.57
CA ILE A 149 -1.76 -0.15 11.54
C ILE A 149 -2.78 -0.46 12.61
N SER A 150 -2.53 0.09 13.79
CA SER A 150 -3.47 0.15 14.90
C SER A 150 -3.37 1.50 15.59
N ASN A 151 -4.12 1.69 16.68
CA ASN A 151 -4.09 2.88 17.51
C ASN A 151 -4.47 2.58 18.96
N SER A 152 -4.10 3.54 19.81
CA SER A 152 -4.59 3.71 21.18
C SER A 152 -5.28 5.07 21.32
N PHE A 153 -5.91 5.32 22.48
CA PHE A 153 -6.54 6.60 22.79
C PHE A 153 -5.56 7.54 23.48
N ASN A 154 -5.20 8.64 22.81
CA ASN A 154 -4.36 9.68 23.39
C ASN A 154 -5.21 10.71 24.15
N LYS A 155 -5.45 10.47 25.44
CA LYS A 155 -6.26 11.35 26.29
C LYS A 155 -5.73 12.79 26.37
N ASP A 156 -4.41 12.94 26.25
CA ASP A 156 -3.66 14.19 26.42
C ASP A 156 -3.51 14.98 25.12
N TYR A 157 -3.97 14.44 23.99
CA TYR A 157 -3.95 15.15 22.71
C TYR A 157 -4.79 16.42 22.77
N GLN A 158 -4.18 17.54 22.39
CA GLN A 158 -4.81 18.85 22.32
C GLN A 158 -4.77 19.38 20.90
N LEU A 159 -5.87 20.00 20.47
CA LEU A 159 -5.96 20.72 19.21
C LEU A 159 -6.81 21.97 19.40
N GLN A 160 -6.17 23.14 19.27
CA GLN A 160 -6.84 24.43 19.45
C GLN A 160 -7.85 24.66 18.32
N GLY A 161 -9.03 25.21 18.67
CA GLY A 161 -10.08 25.55 17.71
C GLY A 161 -10.84 24.34 17.13
N ALA A 162 -10.57 23.12 17.60
CA ALA A 162 -11.32 21.93 17.22
C ALA A 162 -12.70 21.90 17.89
N THR A 163 -13.71 21.40 17.17
CA THR A 163 -14.98 21.02 17.80
C THR A 163 -14.76 19.84 18.76
N PRO A 164 -15.62 19.63 19.77
CA PRO A 164 -15.50 18.49 20.68
C PRO A 164 -15.42 17.14 19.95
N GLN A 165 -16.24 16.95 18.91
CA GLN A 165 -16.25 15.73 18.10
C GLN A 165 -14.94 15.54 17.34
N TRP A 166 -14.41 16.62 16.74
CA TRP A 166 -13.15 16.54 16.01
C TRP A 166 -11.97 16.29 16.94
N LEU A 167 -11.94 16.94 18.11
CA LEU A 167 -10.92 16.69 19.12
C LEU A 167 -10.96 15.23 19.58
N HIS A 168 -12.15 14.68 19.88
CA HIS A 168 -12.32 13.29 20.28
C HIS A 168 -11.84 12.31 19.20
N TRP A 169 -12.21 12.56 17.94
CA TRP A 169 -11.69 11.80 16.80
C TRP A 169 -10.14 11.85 16.72
N MET A 170 -9.55 13.03 16.92
CA MET A 170 -8.11 13.22 16.89
C MET A 170 -7.35 12.50 18.01
N LYS A 171 -7.98 12.28 19.17
CA LYS A 171 -7.39 11.46 20.25
C LYS A 171 -7.15 10.01 19.81
N TYR A 172 -7.99 9.45 18.96
CA TYR A 172 -7.78 8.12 18.35
C TYR A 172 -6.86 8.17 17.12
N ASN A 173 -6.97 9.22 16.30
CA ASN A 173 -6.17 9.36 15.08
C ASN A 173 -4.68 9.58 15.38
N SER A 174 -4.33 10.35 16.40
CA SER A 174 -2.95 10.64 16.79
C SER A 174 -2.23 9.43 17.42
N GLY A 175 -2.99 8.47 17.95
CA GLY A 175 -2.47 7.21 18.47
C GLY A 175 -2.05 6.21 17.40
N GLN A 176 -2.22 6.52 16.11
CA GLN A 176 -1.96 5.55 15.03
C GLN A 176 -0.48 5.20 14.88
N ARG A 177 -0.18 3.91 14.83
CA ARG A 177 1.17 3.33 14.68
C ARG A 177 1.13 2.10 13.78
N ILE A 178 2.31 1.63 13.36
CA ILE A 178 2.49 0.47 12.49
C ILE A 178 3.05 -0.71 13.31
N GLY A 179 2.48 -1.90 13.10
CA GLY A 179 2.94 -3.17 13.67
C GLY A 179 3.11 -4.23 12.60
N VAL A 180 3.55 -5.42 13.02
CA VAL A 180 3.72 -6.57 12.13
C VAL A 180 3.39 -7.88 12.85
N LEU A 181 2.73 -8.80 12.14
CA LEU A 181 2.68 -10.21 12.50
C LEU A 181 3.70 -11.00 11.67
N ILE A 182 4.38 -11.95 12.28
CA ILE A 182 5.37 -12.83 11.64
C ILE A 182 4.94 -14.28 11.84
N ALA A 183 4.77 -15.02 10.75
CA ALA A 183 4.37 -16.43 10.78
C ALA A 183 5.26 -17.27 9.87
N ASP A 184 5.47 -18.53 10.25
CA ASP A 184 6.34 -19.45 9.51
C ASP A 184 5.64 -20.10 8.31
N SER A 185 4.32 -20.25 8.41
CA SER A 185 3.44 -20.77 7.37
C SER A 185 2.16 -19.95 7.26
N MET A 186 1.38 -20.17 6.20
CA MET A 186 0.06 -19.57 6.09
C MET A 186 -0.89 -20.14 7.14
N ASP A 187 -0.81 -21.44 7.44
CA ASP A 187 -1.58 -22.08 8.52
C ASP A 187 -1.28 -21.43 9.87
N ASP A 188 -0.01 -21.20 10.20
CA ASP A 188 0.37 -20.52 11.46
C ASP A 188 -0.22 -19.11 11.54
N LEU A 189 -0.17 -18.35 10.44
CA LEU A 189 -0.75 -17.01 10.37
C LEU A 189 -2.26 -17.03 10.62
N LEU A 190 -2.95 -18.02 10.04
CA LEU A 190 -4.40 -18.16 10.13
C LEU A 190 -4.85 -18.77 11.46
N THR A 191 -4.06 -19.62 12.09
CA THR A 191 -4.39 -20.30 13.36
C THR A 191 -3.92 -19.54 14.60
N GLY A 192 -3.23 -18.41 14.44
CA GLY A 192 -2.79 -17.57 15.55
C GLY A 192 -1.39 -17.90 16.09
N LYS A 193 -0.65 -18.78 15.42
CA LYS A 193 0.73 -19.17 15.79
C LYS A 193 1.76 -18.21 15.20
N TYR A 194 1.52 -16.92 15.36
CA TYR A 194 2.40 -15.86 14.87
C TYR A 194 3.05 -15.09 16.02
N VAL A 195 4.20 -14.48 15.73
CA VAL A 195 4.78 -13.45 16.59
C VAL A 195 4.15 -12.12 16.24
N ARG A 196 3.51 -11.46 17.22
CA ARG A 196 2.97 -10.11 17.10
C ARG A 196 3.94 -9.13 17.74
N SER A 197 4.27 -8.04 17.06
CA SER A 197 5.18 -7.02 17.59
C SER A 197 4.66 -6.43 18.90
N GLU A 198 5.41 -6.59 20.00
CA GLU A 198 5.06 -6.04 21.32
C GLU A 198 5.03 -4.51 21.34
N GLN A 199 5.92 -3.89 20.57
CA GLN A 199 6.01 -2.44 20.37
C GLN A 199 5.76 -2.11 18.89
N PRO A 200 5.29 -0.89 18.56
CA PRO A 200 5.14 -0.50 17.18
C PRO A 200 6.51 -0.45 16.48
N ILE A 201 6.57 -0.94 15.25
CA ILE A 201 7.80 -0.93 14.43
C ILE A 201 8.03 0.43 13.74
N MET A 202 6.98 1.26 13.67
CA MET A 202 7.05 2.64 13.19
C MET A 202 5.91 3.46 13.80
N GLY A 203 6.18 4.73 14.08
CA GLY A 203 5.23 5.66 14.65
C GLY A 203 5.60 7.12 14.35
N PRO A 204 4.68 8.08 14.54
CA PRO A 204 5.02 9.47 14.46
C PRO A 204 6.04 9.85 15.54
N ASN A 205 7.08 10.57 15.13
CA ASN A 205 8.09 11.16 16.01
C ASN A 205 7.85 12.65 16.30
N ASN A 206 6.69 13.21 15.92
CA ASN A 206 6.24 14.60 16.10
C ASN A 206 7.21 15.70 15.62
N ALA A 207 8.36 15.35 15.04
CA ALA A 207 9.35 16.27 14.48
C ALA A 207 9.35 16.21 12.95
N GLN A 208 9.46 14.99 12.40
CA GLN A 208 9.50 14.73 10.96
C GLN A 208 8.14 14.30 10.44
N THR A 209 7.59 13.29 11.10
CA THR A 209 6.24 12.78 10.88
C THR A 209 5.35 13.50 11.88
N PHE A 210 4.39 14.27 11.39
CA PHE A 210 3.41 14.99 12.21
C PHE A 210 2.46 14.00 12.93
N GLU A 211 1.15 14.23 12.92
CA GLU A 211 0.18 13.46 13.71
C GLU A 211 0.07 11.95 13.39
N VAL A 212 0.58 11.46 12.26
CA VAL A 212 0.36 10.06 11.81
C VAL A 212 1.57 9.44 11.12
N ALA A 213 1.79 8.15 11.36
CA ALA A 213 2.61 7.25 10.57
C ALA A 213 1.79 6.00 10.26
N VAL A 214 1.28 5.90 9.02
CA VAL A 214 0.27 4.92 8.64
C VAL A 214 0.46 4.40 7.22
N ASN A 215 -0.36 3.43 6.82
CA ASN A 215 -0.41 2.88 5.45
C ASN A 215 0.96 2.32 5.02
N PRO A 216 1.53 1.39 5.81
CA PRO A 216 2.85 0.86 5.54
C PRO A 216 2.85 0.01 4.28
N SER A 217 3.95 0.07 3.54
CA SER A 217 4.25 -0.90 2.51
C SER A 217 5.72 -1.23 2.51
N VAL A 218 6.05 -2.51 2.67
CA VAL A 218 7.42 -3.00 2.74
C VAL A 218 7.78 -3.80 1.48
N THR A 219 9.02 -3.63 1.01
CA THR A 219 9.68 -4.49 0.02
C THR A 219 11.14 -4.73 0.37
N LYS A 220 11.76 -5.77 -0.21
CA LYS A 220 13.20 -6.03 -0.09
C LYS A 220 13.92 -5.39 -1.27
N GLY A 221 14.96 -4.62 -0.99
CA GLY A 221 15.82 -4.00 -2.00
C GLY A 221 16.90 -4.96 -2.53
N PRO A 222 17.63 -4.55 -3.60
CA PRO A 222 18.69 -5.35 -4.20
C PRO A 222 19.93 -5.48 -3.30
N ASP A 223 20.07 -4.59 -2.33
CA ASP A 223 21.12 -4.56 -1.32
C ASP A 223 20.83 -5.47 -0.11
N GLY A 224 19.72 -6.21 -0.16
CA GLY A 224 19.26 -7.09 0.91
C GLY A 224 18.54 -6.38 2.06
N ASN A 225 18.47 -5.04 2.05
CA ASN A 225 17.75 -4.27 3.07
C ASN A 225 16.24 -4.27 2.79
N TYR A 226 15.47 -3.93 3.81
CA TYR A 226 14.02 -3.78 3.72
C TYR A 226 13.67 -2.30 3.71
N TYR A 227 12.80 -1.91 2.78
CA TYR A 227 12.37 -0.54 2.55
C TYR A 227 10.88 -0.45 2.88
N MET A 228 10.54 0.40 3.84
CA MET A 228 9.16 0.75 4.16
C MET A 228 8.88 2.15 3.60
N ILE A 229 7.87 2.25 2.73
CA ILE A 229 7.20 3.53 2.44
C ILE A 229 5.93 3.60 3.29
N PHE A 230 5.68 4.75 3.91
CA PHE A 230 4.49 4.96 4.71
C PHE A 230 4.00 6.40 4.63
N LYS A 231 2.70 6.60 4.83
CA LYS A 231 2.01 7.89 4.82
C LYS A 231 2.22 8.64 6.12
N SER A 232 2.44 9.95 5.98
CA SER A 232 2.45 10.94 7.05
C SER A 232 1.74 12.22 6.60
N ARG A 233 1.65 13.21 7.50
CA ARG A 233 1.30 14.61 7.20
C ARG A 233 2.50 15.53 7.40
N LYS A 234 2.44 16.71 6.77
CA LYS A 234 3.37 17.81 7.00
C LYS A 234 2.83 18.82 8.03
N PRO A 235 3.64 19.26 9.01
CA PRO A 235 3.19 20.17 10.08
C PRO A 235 2.66 21.53 9.58
N ASN A 236 3.26 22.09 8.52
CA ASN A 236 3.05 23.52 8.18
C ASN A 236 2.03 23.79 7.07
N VAL A 237 1.47 22.73 6.46
CA VAL A 237 0.60 22.83 5.27
C VAL A 237 -0.51 21.77 5.25
N GLY A 238 -0.49 20.80 6.18
CA GLY A 238 -1.54 19.78 6.33
C GLY A 238 -1.66 18.76 5.19
N ASN A 239 -0.91 18.92 4.09
CA ASN A 239 -0.94 18.01 2.95
C ASN A 239 -0.31 16.65 3.28
N MET A 240 -0.77 15.63 2.56
CA MET A 240 -0.23 14.27 2.63
C MET A 240 1.22 14.24 2.11
N THR A 241 2.06 13.43 2.74
CA THR A 241 3.41 13.09 2.26
C THR A 241 3.72 11.63 2.57
N HIS A 242 4.76 11.06 1.96
CA HIS A 242 5.29 9.77 2.41
C HIS A 242 6.72 9.91 2.92
N TRP A 243 7.13 8.92 3.68
CA TRP A 243 8.50 8.75 4.14
C TRP A 243 9.01 7.37 3.79
N ILE A 244 10.31 7.29 3.59
CA ILE A 244 11.06 6.04 3.49
C ILE A 244 11.79 5.78 4.80
N ALA A 245 11.65 4.56 5.30
CA ALA A 245 12.49 4.00 6.35
C ALA A 245 13.14 2.69 5.88
N THR A 246 14.33 2.37 6.38
CA THR A 246 15.01 1.11 6.05
C THR A 246 15.42 0.30 7.26
N ALA A 247 15.45 -1.02 7.09
CA ALA A 247 15.84 -2.00 8.12
C ALA A 247 16.71 -3.11 7.52
N LYS A 248 17.47 -3.80 8.38
CA LYS A 248 18.24 -5.01 8.01
C LYS A 248 17.40 -6.28 8.05
N LYS A 249 16.28 -6.27 8.79
CA LYS A 249 15.31 -7.36 8.88
C LYS A 249 13.92 -6.85 8.51
N PRO A 250 13.02 -7.72 8.02
CA PRO A 250 11.67 -7.29 7.64
C PRO A 250 10.86 -6.69 8.81
N GLU A 251 11.06 -7.18 10.02
CA GLU A 251 10.40 -6.70 11.24
C GLU A 251 11.02 -5.43 11.83
N GLY A 252 12.11 -4.93 11.26
CA GLY A 252 12.83 -3.76 11.76
C GLY A 252 14.12 -4.08 12.53
N PRO A 253 14.62 -3.16 13.36
CA PRO A 253 14.10 -1.80 13.56
C PRO A 253 14.24 -0.96 12.29
N PHE A 254 13.17 -0.25 11.91
CA PHE A 254 13.17 0.66 10.77
C PHE A 254 13.72 2.02 11.15
N LYS A 255 14.63 2.54 10.34
CA LYS A 255 15.23 3.87 10.52
C LYS A 255 14.80 4.78 9.38
N MET A 256 14.25 5.94 9.72
CA MET A 256 13.88 6.98 8.76
C MET A 256 15.06 7.37 7.87
N ARG A 257 14.80 7.60 6.58
CA ARG A 257 15.82 7.92 5.56
C ARG A 257 15.51 9.17 4.76
N SER A 258 14.36 9.21 4.09
CA SER A 258 14.05 10.28 3.15
C SER A 258 12.55 10.54 3.08
N GLN A 259 12.19 11.72 2.55
CA GLN A 259 10.83 12.11 2.26
C GLN A 259 10.50 11.79 0.80
N VAL A 260 9.23 11.50 0.52
CA VAL A 260 8.70 11.33 -0.83
C VAL A 260 7.68 12.43 -1.07
N PHE A 261 7.96 13.31 -2.02
CA PHE A 261 7.12 14.44 -2.43
C PHE A 261 6.67 15.34 -1.27
N THR A 262 7.24 16.54 -1.22
CA THR A 262 7.02 17.48 -0.12
C THR A 262 5.98 18.56 -0.44
N SER A 263 5.61 18.74 -1.71
CA SER A 263 4.65 19.76 -2.15
C SER A 263 3.20 19.27 -2.12
N ALA A 264 2.25 20.17 -1.86
CA ALA A 264 0.81 19.88 -1.88
C ALA A 264 0.31 19.44 -3.26
N GLU A 265 0.98 19.89 -4.32
CA GLU A 265 0.65 19.53 -5.70
C GLU A 265 1.00 18.08 -6.03
N MET A 266 1.94 17.48 -5.30
CA MET A 266 2.37 16.10 -5.46
C MET A 266 1.86 15.20 -4.32
N ALA A 267 0.94 15.69 -3.50
CA ALA A 267 0.39 14.96 -2.37
C ALA A 267 -0.24 13.64 -2.84
N CYS A 268 0.13 12.56 -2.16
CA CYS A 268 -0.34 11.20 -2.43
C CYS A 268 -0.62 10.47 -1.11
N GLU A 269 -1.40 9.41 -1.19
CA GLU A 269 -1.70 8.49 -0.09
C GLU A 269 -1.50 7.03 -0.53
N ASP A 270 -1.65 6.12 0.43
CA ASP A 270 -1.81 4.67 0.20
C ASP A 270 -0.73 4.05 -0.69
N PRO A 271 0.55 4.12 -0.29
CA PRO A 271 1.62 3.63 -1.12
C PRO A 271 1.68 2.11 -1.13
N CYS A 272 2.00 1.52 -2.28
CA CYS A 272 2.43 0.13 -2.39
C CYS A 272 3.74 0.01 -3.16
N ILE A 273 4.83 -0.32 -2.45
CA ILE A 273 6.18 -0.44 -3.00
C ILE A 273 6.51 -1.86 -3.45
N CYS A 274 7.23 -1.96 -4.57
CA CYS A 274 7.92 -3.16 -5.04
C CYS A 274 9.29 -2.78 -5.66
N TYR A 275 10.18 -3.77 -5.78
CA TYR A 275 11.43 -3.65 -6.52
C TYR A 275 11.38 -4.53 -7.76
N ASP A 276 11.57 -3.94 -8.93
CA ASP A 276 11.63 -4.64 -10.21
C ASP A 276 13.09 -4.96 -10.54
N GLN A 277 13.43 -6.25 -10.58
CA GLN A 277 14.80 -6.72 -10.78
C GLN A 277 15.30 -6.48 -12.21
N ASP A 278 14.43 -6.59 -13.21
CA ASP A 278 14.78 -6.42 -14.62
C ASP A 278 15.07 -4.94 -14.92
N ARG A 279 14.24 -4.04 -14.37
CA ARG A 279 14.39 -2.58 -14.51
C ARG A 279 15.39 -1.99 -13.50
N LYS A 280 15.81 -2.79 -12.52
CA LYS A 280 16.73 -2.44 -11.42
C LYS A 280 16.28 -1.21 -10.64
N ARG A 281 14.98 -1.10 -10.35
CA ARG A 281 14.42 0.09 -9.70
C ARG A 281 13.20 -0.23 -8.85
N PHE A 282 12.97 0.62 -7.87
CA PHE A 282 11.76 0.63 -7.08
C PHE A 282 10.63 1.31 -7.85
N TYR A 283 9.44 0.77 -7.68
CA TYR A 283 8.19 1.39 -8.07
C TYR A 283 7.27 1.44 -6.85
N ALA A 284 6.42 2.47 -6.80
CA ALA A 284 5.30 2.48 -5.88
C ALA A 284 4.03 2.96 -6.58
N ALA A 285 2.96 2.18 -6.45
CA ALA A 285 1.61 2.66 -6.74
C ALA A 285 1.11 3.51 -5.57
N VAL A 286 0.45 4.61 -5.85
CA VAL A 286 -0.09 5.54 -4.85
C VAL A 286 -1.46 6.05 -5.27
N LYS A 287 -2.30 6.47 -4.33
CA LYS A 287 -3.49 7.28 -4.59
C LYS A 287 -3.09 8.75 -4.71
N TYR A 288 -3.40 9.39 -5.83
CA TYR A 288 -3.11 10.81 -6.00
C TYR A 288 -4.10 11.67 -5.20
N TYR A 289 -3.58 12.53 -4.33
CA TYR A 289 -4.37 13.33 -3.39
C TYR A 289 -4.16 14.83 -3.64
N SER A 290 -4.22 15.25 -4.91
CA SER A 290 -4.13 16.65 -5.29
C SER A 290 -4.97 16.96 -6.51
N ASN A 291 -5.53 18.18 -6.55
CA ASN A 291 -6.25 18.69 -7.71
C ASN A 291 -5.33 19.43 -8.71
N SER A 292 -4.02 19.48 -8.43
CA SER A 292 -3.05 20.23 -9.26
C SER A 292 -2.83 19.66 -10.66
N LYS A 293 -3.19 18.38 -10.87
CA LYS A 293 -2.92 17.59 -12.09
C LYS A 293 -1.44 17.43 -12.48
N LYS A 294 -0.49 17.78 -11.60
CA LYS A 294 0.96 17.66 -11.87
C LYS A 294 1.44 16.21 -12.01
N LEU A 295 0.89 15.27 -11.23
CA LEU A 295 1.27 13.85 -11.33
C LEU A 295 0.39 13.07 -12.32
N VAL A 296 -0.94 13.16 -12.14
CA VAL A 296 -1.95 12.49 -12.97
C VAL A 296 -3.21 13.36 -13.09
N PRO A 297 -4.08 13.17 -14.11
CA PRO A 297 -5.11 14.16 -14.46
C PRO A 297 -6.33 14.23 -13.53
N GLN A 298 -6.48 13.28 -12.58
CA GLN A 298 -7.69 13.17 -11.74
C GLN A 298 -7.33 12.95 -10.26
N PHE A 299 -7.96 13.70 -9.35
CA PHE A 299 -7.90 13.44 -7.92
C PHE A 299 -8.46 12.04 -7.61
N GLY A 300 -7.75 11.28 -6.78
CA GLY A 300 -8.10 9.90 -6.44
C GLY A 300 -7.75 8.88 -7.51
N ALA A 301 -7.12 9.26 -8.62
CA ALA A 301 -6.52 8.32 -9.56
C ALA A 301 -5.34 7.58 -8.91
N LEU A 302 -5.09 6.36 -9.38
CA LEU A 302 -3.89 5.62 -9.04
C LEU A 302 -2.73 6.10 -9.92
N ALA A 303 -1.61 6.42 -9.27
CA ALA A 303 -0.39 6.91 -9.91
C ALA A 303 0.82 6.02 -9.58
N LEU A 304 1.84 6.08 -10.43
CA LEU A 304 3.09 5.34 -10.33
C LEU A 304 4.25 6.30 -10.12
N ILE A 305 5.04 6.05 -9.09
CA ILE A 305 6.28 6.77 -8.77
C ILE A 305 7.45 5.78 -8.77
N THR A 306 8.67 6.27 -8.97
CA THR A 306 9.86 5.41 -9.06
C THR A 306 11.08 6.00 -8.37
N SER A 307 11.99 5.11 -7.98
CA SER A 307 13.31 5.44 -7.43
C SER A 307 14.32 4.38 -7.84
N GLU A 308 15.57 4.75 -8.13
CA GLU A 308 16.64 3.78 -8.44
C GLU A 308 17.29 3.23 -7.16
N ASN A 309 17.37 4.04 -6.11
CA ASN A 309 18.02 3.70 -4.84
C ASN A 309 17.02 3.50 -3.68
N GLY A 310 15.73 3.69 -3.92
CA GLY A 310 14.66 3.58 -2.94
C GLY A 310 14.53 4.80 -2.02
N LEU A 311 15.37 5.83 -2.19
CA LEU A 311 15.43 7.02 -1.35
C LEU A 311 15.00 8.28 -2.10
N ASP A 312 15.39 8.42 -3.36
CA ASP A 312 15.09 9.58 -4.21
C ASP A 312 13.96 9.25 -5.18
N TRP A 313 12.80 9.86 -4.96
CA TRP A 313 11.57 9.51 -5.65
C TRP A 313 11.14 10.59 -6.64
N LYS A 314 10.71 10.15 -7.82
CA LYS A 314 10.17 10.99 -8.90
C LYS A 314 8.92 10.34 -9.52
N PRO A 315 8.09 11.10 -10.26
CA PRO A 315 7.07 10.51 -11.12
C PRO A 315 7.71 9.48 -12.05
N ALA A 316 7.07 8.32 -12.20
CA ALA A 316 7.49 7.36 -13.22
C ALA A 316 7.24 7.94 -14.62
N ARG A 317 7.96 7.44 -15.62
CA ARG A 317 7.79 7.83 -17.03
C ARG A 317 6.35 7.65 -17.52
N ASN A 318 5.66 6.61 -17.04
CA ASN A 318 4.24 6.39 -17.26
C ASN A 318 3.54 6.49 -15.90
N PRO A 319 3.22 7.71 -15.41
CA PRO A 319 2.79 7.91 -14.03
C PRO A 319 1.32 7.56 -13.81
N LEU A 320 0.48 7.50 -14.85
CA LEU A 320 -0.91 7.07 -14.69
C LEU A 320 -0.97 5.54 -14.58
N ILE A 321 -1.63 5.03 -13.54
CA ILE A 321 -2.03 3.63 -13.44
C ILE A 321 -3.48 3.52 -13.88
N SER A 322 -4.39 4.14 -13.14
CA SER A 322 -5.84 4.08 -13.41
C SER A 322 -6.51 5.37 -13.00
N LEU A 323 -7.45 5.84 -13.82
CA LEU A 323 -8.50 6.75 -13.34
C LEU A 323 -9.43 5.99 -12.38
N ARG A 324 -10.40 6.67 -11.78
CA ARG A 324 -11.50 6.03 -11.02
C ARG A 324 -12.54 5.38 -11.94
N THR A 325 -12.07 4.66 -12.95
CA THR A 325 -12.87 3.94 -13.93
C THR A 325 -12.16 2.63 -14.28
N LEU A 326 -12.92 1.54 -14.36
CA LEU A 326 -12.41 0.22 -14.74
C LEU A 326 -13.13 -0.29 -15.99
N LYS A 327 -12.42 -1.07 -16.82
CA LYS A 327 -13.02 -1.73 -17.99
C LYS A 327 -13.67 -3.04 -17.58
N VAL A 328 -14.93 -3.22 -17.93
CA VAL A 328 -15.69 -4.45 -17.67
C VAL A 328 -15.54 -5.41 -18.85
N SER A 329 -15.60 -6.72 -18.59
CA SER A 329 -15.43 -7.77 -19.62
C SER A 329 -16.47 -7.71 -20.75
N ASN A 330 -17.65 -7.14 -20.49
CA ASN A 330 -18.70 -6.88 -21.50
C ASN A 330 -18.42 -5.64 -22.38
N GLY A 331 -17.32 -4.93 -22.15
CA GLY A 331 -16.94 -3.72 -22.90
C GLY A 331 -17.40 -2.41 -22.27
N GLU A 332 -18.20 -2.45 -21.20
CA GLU A 332 -18.63 -1.26 -20.47
C GLU A 332 -17.54 -0.68 -19.56
N GLU A 333 -17.77 0.53 -19.05
CA GLU A 333 -16.93 1.16 -18.05
C GLU A 333 -17.65 1.22 -16.69
N LEU A 334 -16.97 0.78 -15.64
CA LEU A 334 -17.42 0.92 -14.26
C LEU A 334 -16.79 2.18 -13.66
N ALA A 335 -17.59 3.23 -13.50
CA ALA A 335 -17.20 4.43 -12.77
C ALA A 335 -17.19 4.18 -11.26
N LEU A 336 -16.18 4.72 -10.57
CA LEU A 336 -15.98 4.53 -9.14
C LEU A 336 -15.94 5.87 -8.41
N HIS A 337 -16.58 5.92 -7.24
CA HIS A 337 -16.39 7.02 -6.29
C HIS A 337 -15.01 6.92 -5.62
N ASN A 338 -14.60 5.71 -5.23
CA ASN A 338 -13.29 5.45 -4.63
C ASN A 338 -12.54 4.37 -5.40
N LEU A 339 -11.23 4.60 -5.59
CA LEU A 339 -10.27 3.59 -6.02
C LEU A 339 -8.97 3.87 -5.27
N GLU A 340 -8.73 3.14 -4.21
CA GLU A 340 -7.74 3.47 -3.18
C GLU A 340 -6.94 2.24 -2.79
N ARG A 341 -5.95 2.40 -1.91
CA ARG A 341 -5.22 1.25 -1.34
C ARG A 341 -4.66 0.30 -2.41
N PRO A 342 -3.95 0.80 -3.45
CA PRO A 342 -3.38 -0.07 -4.45
C PRO A 342 -2.46 -1.09 -3.79
N PHE A 343 -2.53 -2.34 -4.23
CA PHE A 343 -1.59 -3.38 -3.84
C PHE A 343 -1.14 -4.14 -5.08
N ILE A 344 0.16 -4.01 -5.39
CA ILE A 344 0.78 -4.70 -6.50
C ILE A 344 1.19 -6.09 -6.03
N VAL A 345 0.66 -7.10 -6.72
CA VAL A 345 1.16 -8.48 -6.67
C VAL A 345 2.26 -8.60 -7.71
N THR A 346 3.38 -9.19 -7.31
CA THR A 346 4.53 -9.41 -8.20
C THR A 346 4.89 -10.88 -8.29
N ASP A 347 5.55 -11.26 -9.38
CA ASP A 347 6.28 -12.52 -9.46
C ASP A 347 7.60 -12.48 -8.63
N GLU A 348 8.38 -13.55 -8.71
CA GLU A 348 9.67 -13.69 -8.02
C GLU A 348 10.75 -12.70 -8.48
N LYS A 349 10.59 -12.09 -9.65
CA LYS A 349 11.47 -11.04 -10.19
C LYS A 349 10.98 -9.63 -9.84
N GLY A 350 9.84 -9.52 -9.16
CA GLY A 350 9.24 -8.23 -8.83
C GLY A 350 8.43 -7.62 -9.96
N ILE A 351 8.11 -8.39 -11.00
CA ILE A 351 7.29 -7.92 -12.13
C ILE A 351 5.81 -7.94 -11.71
N PRO A 352 5.07 -6.84 -11.88
CA PRO A 352 3.65 -6.77 -11.55
C PRO A 352 2.79 -7.78 -12.35
N THR A 353 1.95 -8.54 -11.66
CA THR A 353 1.06 -9.58 -12.24
C THR A 353 -0.43 -9.32 -11.96
N ALA A 354 -0.76 -8.63 -10.87
CA ALA A 354 -2.10 -8.15 -10.58
C ALA A 354 -2.05 -6.86 -9.75
N LEU A 355 -3.12 -6.07 -9.81
CA LEU A 355 -3.33 -4.89 -8.99
C LEU A 355 -4.62 -5.07 -8.19
N PHE A 356 -4.51 -5.06 -6.87
CA PHE A 356 -5.66 -4.98 -5.99
C PHE A 356 -5.90 -3.52 -5.62
N ALA A 357 -7.16 -3.15 -5.38
CA ALA A 357 -7.53 -1.86 -4.83
C ALA A 357 -8.82 -1.97 -4.02
N ALA A 358 -9.00 -1.08 -3.06
CA ALA A 358 -10.27 -0.89 -2.39
C ALA A 358 -11.13 0.10 -3.17
N ALA A 359 -12.42 -0.19 -3.32
CA ALA A 359 -13.29 0.56 -4.20
C ALA A 359 -14.73 0.67 -3.68
N ALA A 360 -15.41 1.69 -4.17
CA ALA A 360 -16.84 1.93 -3.97
C ALA A 360 -17.41 2.62 -5.21
N THR A 361 -18.62 2.24 -5.62
CA THR A 361 -19.31 2.86 -6.76
C THR A 361 -19.91 4.21 -6.39
N LEU A 362 -20.52 4.30 -5.21
CA LEU A 362 -21.02 5.54 -4.62
C LEU A 362 -20.28 5.86 -3.31
N ASP A 363 -20.53 7.03 -2.75
CA ASP A 363 -19.89 7.49 -1.51
C ASP A 363 -20.33 6.64 -0.30
N PRO A 364 -19.46 5.79 0.27
CA PRO A 364 -19.84 4.90 1.37
C PRO A 364 -20.09 5.66 2.68
N SER A 365 -19.72 6.95 2.76
CA SER A 365 -19.94 7.77 3.96
C SER A 365 -21.36 8.34 4.07
N LYS A 366 -22.17 8.25 3.02
CA LYS A 366 -23.55 8.79 2.98
C LYS A 366 -24.60 7.88 3.60
N THR A 367 -24.20 6.76 4.19
CA THR A 367 -25.11 5.79 4.80
C THR A 367 -24.63 5.35 6.18
N GLU A 368 -25.53 5.46 7.15
CA GLU A 368 -25.39 4.96 8.52
C GLU A 368 -26.40 3.85 8.81
N ALA A 369 -27.02 3.30 7.75
CA ALA A 369 -27.99 2.22 7.87
C ALA A 369 -27.30 0.92 8.32
N GLY A 370 -28.02 0.11 9.10
CA GLY A 370 -27.56 -1.22 9.50
C GLY A 370 -27.38 -2.17 8.31
N ALA A 371 -28.14 -1.96 7.22
CA ALA A 371 -27.96 -2.61 5.93
C ALA A 371 -27.60 -1.54 4.89
N VAL A 372 -26.38 -1.60 4.37
CA VAL A 372 -25.92 -0.70 3.30
C VAL A 372 -26.30 -1.29 1.96
N ALA A 373 -27.04 -0.54 1.14
CA ALA A 373 -27.36 -0.96 -0.22
C ALA A 373 -26.07 -1.21 -1.03
N LYS A 374 -26.10 -2.19 -1.92
CA LYS A 374 -24.91 -2.73 -2.61
C LYS A 374 -24.08 -1.64 -3.30
N GLU A 375 -24.74 -0.66 -3.90
CA GLU A 375 -24.15 0.47 -4.61
C GLU A 375 -23.41 1.47 -3.72
N TYR A 376 -23.73 1.53 -2.42
CA TYR A 376 -23.02 2.31 -1.40
C TYR A 376 -22.05 1.46 -0.59
N ASN A 377 -22.03 0.15 -0.79
CA ASN A 377 -21.09 -0.74 -0.11
C ASN A 377 -19.71 -0.68 -0.79
N THR A 378 -18.73 -1.17 -0.06
CA THR A 378 -17.34 -1.21 -0.48
C THR A 378 -16.91 -2.61 -0.85
N PHE A 379 -15.93 -2.71 -1.74
CA PHE A 379 -15.35 -3.98 -2.17
C PHE A 379 -13.84 -3.84 -2.38
N ASN A 380 -13.13 -4.97 -2.31
CA ASN A 380 -11.79 -5.07 -2.87
C ASN A 380 -11.91 -5.63 -4.30
N ILE A 381 -11.29 -4.95 -5.27
CA ILE A 381 -11.22 -5.39 -6.66
C ILE A 381 -9.83 -5.95 -6.96
N SER A 382 -9.77 -7.08 -7.68
CA SER A 382 -8.54 -7.60 -8.28
C SER A 382 -8.52 -7.33 -9.78
N ILE A 383 -7.54 -6.59 -10.26
CA ILE A 383 -7.39 -6.23 -11.67
C ILE A 383 -6.21 -7.02 -12.26
N PRO A 384 -6.43 -7.92 -13.23
CA PRO A 384 -5.34 -8.66 -13.88
C PRO A 384 -4.40 -7.69 -14.60
N LEU A 385 -3.09 -7.94 -14.54
CA LEU A 385 -2.11 -7.20 -15.32
C LEU A 385 -1.60 -8.06 -16.48
N ILE A 386 -2.00 -7.68 -17.70
CA ILE A 386 -1.65 -8.36 -18.95
C ILE A 386 -0.30 -7.82 -19.44
N GLN A 387 0.69 -8.70 -19.56
CA GLN A 387 1.99 -8.31 -20.10
C GLN A 387 1.83 -7.92 -21.58
N PRO A 388 2.42 -6.79 -22.03
CA PRO A 388 2.42 -6.45 -23.44
C PRO A 388 3.07 -7.58 -24.22
N LEU A 389 2.45 -8.00 -25.34
CA LEU A 389 3.08 -8.95 -26.26
C LEU A 389 4.48 -8.43 -26.59
N LYS A 390 5.52 -9.21 -26.27
CA LYS A 390 6.88 -8.90 -26.72
C LYS A 390 6.80 -8.88 -28.25
N GLN A 391 6.95 -7.71 -28.86
CA GLN A 391 7.18 -7.63 -30.30
C GLN A 391 8.40 -8.51 -30.56
N LYS A 392 8.20 -9.61 -31.29
CA LYS A 392 9.31 -10.41 -31.81
C LYS A 392 10.15 -9.43 -32.65
N LYS A 393 11.34 -9.13 -32.15
CA LYS A 393 12.33 -8.35 -32.91
C LYS A 393 12.82 -9.16 -34.07
#